data_AF-A0A177M435-F1
#
_entry.id   AF-A0A177M435-F1
#
_cell.length_a   1.000
_cell.length_b   1.000
_cell.length_c   1.000
_cell.angle_alpha   90.00
_cell.angle_beta   90.00
_cell.angle_gamma   90.00
#
_symmetry.space_group_name_H-M   'P 1'
#
loop_
_entity.id
_entity.type
_entity.pdbx_description
1 polymer ?
#
loop_
_entity_poly.entity_id
_entity_poly.type
_entity_poly.pdbx_seq_one_letter_code
_entity_poly.pdbx_strand_id
1 'polypeptide(L)'
;MKHSIAKLTLVGALIAPSVSFAASVGGVTWNQASGFDFTMNGTIWETEANTVGDVVNFYGTVSNVNGATNFVTAGAELSYSGSFTLSQQGNFDGDAFGEAIFNAATMTFYYDASADFDASNLATATDGNIWLTLTGHNYDAYGLGAAFLGAIYADLNGASITAIGDTGSGYGAWDVLGGQAAPFFDTNTIATINGVSVGASNADFTFSDSFQPSGVAGLLTGTGELRGKTASIPEPGSLLLLSVGLLGMGLRKSYR
;
A
#
# COMPACT_ATOMS: atom_id res chain seq x y z
N MET A 1 -42.51 -39.57 47.73
CA MET A 1 -41.12 -39.33 47.28
C MET A 1 -41.19 -38.46 46.03
N LYS A 2 -40.77 -37.20 46.12
CA LYS A 2 -40.79 -36.25 44.99
C LYS A 2 -39.37 -36.21 44.41
N HIS A 3 -39.19 -36.69 43.18
CA HIS A 3 -37.93 -36.50 42.46
C HIS A 3 -38.07 -35.28 41.55
N SER A 4 -37.36 -34.22 41.91
CA SER A 4 -37.12 -33.05 41.06
C SER A 4 -35.93 -33.38 40.16
N ILE A 5 -36.18 -33.62 38.88
CA ILE A 5 -35.13 -33.71 37.86
C ILE A 5 -34.95 -32.29 37.30
N ALA A 6 -33.89 -31.62 37.74
CA ALA A 6 -33.47 -30.34 37.19
C ALA A 6 -32.96 -30.56 35.76
N LYS A 7 -33.70 -30.05 34.77
CA LYS A 7 -33.26 -29.93 33.38
C LYS A 7 -32.14 -28.89 33.32
N LEU A 8 -30.91 -29.31 33.07
CA LEU A 8 -29.84 -28.42 32.63
C LEU A 8 -29.69 -28.58 31.11
N THR A 9 -30.48 -27.80 30.37
CA THR A 9 -30.33 -27.67 28.92
C THR A 9 -29.06 -26.85 28.66
N LEU A 10 -28.01 -27.50 28.16
CA LEU A 10 -26.79 -26.83 27.74
C LEU A 10 -27.12 -25.92 26.54
N VAL A 11 -26.85 -24.63 26.73
CA VAL A 11 -27.15 -23.52 25.83
C VAL A 11 -26.40 -23.67 24.50
N GLY A 12 -27.05 -23.18 23.44
CA GLY A 12 -26.72 -23.34 22.03
C GLY A 12 -25.27 -23.09 21.64
N ALA A 13 -24.85 -23.84 20.63
CA ALA A 13 -23.67 -23.56 19.84
C ALA A 13 -23.75 -22.13 19.29
N LEU A 14 -22.98 -21.22 19.90
CA LEU A 14 -22.63 -19.95 19.29
C LEU A 14 -21.71 -20.26 18.11
N ILE A 15 -22.31 -20.51 16.95
CA ILE A 15 -21.64 -20.28 15.67
C ILE A 15 -21.59 -18.75 15.56
N ALA A 16 -20.56 -18.14 16.15
CA ALA A 16 -20.25 -16.75 15.85
C ALA A 16 -19.74 -16.75 14.39
N PRO A 17 -20.44 -16.14 13.43
CA PRO A 17 -19.79 -15.84 12.17
C PRO A 17 -18.55 -14.98 12.50
N SER A 18 -17.39 -15.36 11.97
CA SER A 18 -16.23 -14.49 11.90
C SER A 18 -16.61 -13.30 11.04
N VAL A 19 -17.18 -12.27 11.69
CA VAL A 19 -17.45 -10.99 11.08
C VAL A 19 -16.10 -10.31 10.90
N SER A 20 -15.62 -10.28 9.66
CA SER A 20 -14.44 -9.47 9.31
C SER A 20 -14.73 -8.02 9.66
N PHE A 21 -13.99 -7.48 10.62
CA PHE A 21 -14.04 -6.06 10.95
C PHE A 21 -13.12 -5.29 10.00
N ALA A 22 -13.56 -4.10 9.58
CA ALA A 22 -12.65 -3.14 8.97
C ALA A 22 -11.56 -2.78 9.99
N ALA A 23 -10.30 -2.87 9.57
CA ALA A 23 -9.17 -2.42 10.38
C ALA A 23 -9.09 -0.91 10.28
N SER A 24 -8.82 -0.23 11.41
CA SER A 24 -8.63 1.23 11.44
C SER A 24 -7.38 1.55 12.24
N VAL A 25 -6.43 2.23 11.60
CA VAL A 25 -5.14 2.61 12.19
C VAL A 25 -4.83 4.03 11.78
N GLY A 26 -4.53 4.88 12.77
CA GLY A 26 -4.18 6.28 12.51
C GLY A 26 -5.25 7.08 11.76
N GLY A 27 -6.53 6.70 11.87
CA GLY A 27 -7.64 7.37 11.19
C GLY A 27 -7.93 6.86 9.77
N VAL A 28 -7.13 5.92 9.25
CA VAL A 28 -7.34 5.25 7.95
C VAL A 28 -7.95 3.88 8.17
N THR A 29 -9.00 3.57 7.43
CA THR A 29 -9.82 2.36 7.57
C THR A 29 -9.86 1.57 6.27
N TRP A 30 -9.67 0.25 6.35
CA TRP A 30 -9.70 -0.65 5.19
C TRP A 30 -10.34 -2.00 5.54
N ASN A 31 -10.76 -2.75 4.52
CA ASN A 31 -11.43 -4.05 4.70
C ASN A 31 -10.48 -5.21 4.39
N GLN A 32 -9.95 -5.87 5.42
CA GLN A 32 -9.03 -7.00 5.30
C GLN A 32 -9.65 -8.23 4.61
N ALA A 33 -10.98 -8.39 4.64
CA ALA A 33 -11.67 -9.47 3.93
C ALA A 33 -12.10 -9.07 2.51
N SER A 34 -11.68 -7.91 2.02
CA SER A 34 -11.82 -7.58 0.61
C SER A 34 -11.19 -8.68 -0.25
N GLY A 35 -11.83 -9.04 -1.37
CA GLY A 35 -11.20 -9.95 -2.35
C GLY A 35 -9.89 -9.41 -2.93
N PHE A 36 -9.63 -8.11 -2.73
CA PHE A 36 -8.40 -7.42 -3.09
C PHE A 36 -7.43 -7.24 -1.90
N ASP A 37 -7.82 -7.63 -0.67
CA ASP A 37 -7.18 -7.34 0.63
C ASP A 37 -6.91 -5.85 0.85
N PHE A 38 -5.83 -5.31 0.30
CA PHE A 38 -5.51 -3.89 0.34
C PHE A 38 -5.21 -3.33 -1.06
N THR A 39 -5.90 -2.26 -1.40
CA THR A 39 -5.69 -1.51 -2.65
C THR A 39 -5.96 -0.04 -2.37
N MET A 40 -5.05 0.83 -2.78
CA MET A 40 -5.20 2.28 -2.72
C MET A 40 -5.10 2.84 -4.12
N ASN A 41 -5.96 3.82 -4.45
CA ASN A 41 -5.86 4.56 -5.69
C ASN A 41 -5.84 6.06 -5.39
N GLY A 42 -5.06 6.82 -6.14
CA GLY A 42 -4.87 8.25 -5.90
C GLY A 42 -4.44 9.02 -7.14
N THR A 43 -4.34 10.34 -6.98
CA THR A 43 -3.72 11.21 -7.99
C THR A 43 -2.24 11.37 -7.66
N ILE A 44 -1.38 11.32 -8.66
CA ILE A 44 0.05 11.58 -8.52
C ILE A 44 0.46 12.82 -9.32
N TRP A 45 1.37 13.59 -8.76
CA TRP A 45 2.08 14.70 -9.38
C TRP A 45 3.56 14.44 -9.21
N GLU A 46 4.34 14.59 -10.27
CA GLU A 46 5.77 14.25 -10.22
C GLU A 46 6.60 15.15 -11.13
N THR A 47 7.84 15.40 -10.73
CA THR A 47 8.79 16.14 -11.56
C THR A 47 9.34 15.25 -12.67
N GLU A 48 9.60 15.81 -13.84
CA GLU A 48 10.24 15.08 -14.94
C GLU A 48 11.70 14.71 -14.62
N ALA A 49 12.16 13.54 -15.09
CA ALA A 49 13.58 13.19 -15.17
C ALA A 49 14.03 13.24 -16.64
N ASN A 50 15.24 13.73 -16.89
CA ASN A 50 15.77 13.90 -18.24
C ASN A 50 17.12 13.17 -18.42
N THR A 51 17.88 13.00 -17.35
CA THR A 51 19.20 12.38 -17.37
C THR A 51 19.41 11.49 -16.17
N VAL A 52 20.20 10.42 -16.37
CA VAL A 52 20.59 9.52 -15.26
C VAL A 52 21.23 10.33 -14.14
N GLY A 53 20.73 10.12 -12.93
CA GLY A 53 21.07 10.88 -11.72
C GLY A 53 20.01 11.89 -11.30
N ASP A 54 19.05 12.22 -12.17
CA ASP A 54 17.93 13.08 -11.81
C ASP A 54 17.06 12.43 -10.73
N VAL A 55 16.61 13.26 -9.78
CA VAL A 55 15.69 12.84 -8.73
C VAL A 55 14.29 13.30 -9.10
N VAL A 56 13.40 12.34 -9.30
CA VAL A 56 11.97 12.59 -9.41
C VAL A 56 11.41 12.70 -8.01
N ASN A 57 10.74 13.82 -7.74
CA ASN A 57 9.94 14.00 -6.54
C ASN A 57 8.49 13.87 -6.92
N PHE A 58 7.73 13.12 -6.14
CA PHE A 58 6.31 12.90 -6.40
C PHE A 58 5.49 13.08 -5.14
N TYR A 59 4.21 13.42 -5.32
CA TYR A 59 3.26 13.64 -4.24
C TYR A 59 1.83 13.53 -4.75
N GLY A 60 0.89 13.37 -3.83
CA GLY A 60 -0.49 13.11 -4.19
C GLY A 60 -1.42 12.90 -3.02
N THR A 61 -2.66 12.55 -3.35
CA THR A 61 -3.68 12.16 -2.39
C THR A 61 -4.29 10.82 -2.75
N VAL A 62 -4.61 10.05 -1.73
CA VAL A 62 -5.38 8.81 -1.85
C VAL A 62 -6.85 9.19 -1.98
N SER A 63 -7.49 8.70 -3.04
CA SER A 63 -8.89 8.96 -3.36
C SER A 63 -9.82 7.86 -2.80
N ASN A 64 -9.32 6.63 -2.71
CA ASN A 64 -10.06 5.52 -2.14
C ASN A 64 -9.13 4.39 -1.66
N VAL A 65 -9.64 3.60 -0.72
CA VAL A 65 -9.02 2.36 -0.22
C VAL A 65 -10.03 1.22 -0.35
N ASN A 66 -9.65 0.13 -1.01
CA ASN A 66 -10.54 -0.96 -1.40
C ASN A 66 -11.81 -0.50 -2.14
N GLY A 67 -11.74 0.60 -2.91
CA GLY A 67 -12.89 1.19 -3.59
C GLY A 67 -13.81 2.03 -2.68
N ALA A 68 -13.52 2.13 -1.38
CA ALA A 68 -14.27 2.98 -0.45
C ALA A 68 -13.64 4.38 -0.39
N THR A 69 -14.46 5.42 -0.56
CA THR A 69 -14.03 6.83 -0.49
C THR A 69 -14.13 7.41 0.93
N ASN A 70 -14.83 6.74 1.83
CA ASN A 70 -14.98 7.09 3.24
C ASN A 70 -13.98 6.31 4.14
N PHE A 71 -12.77 6.11 3.63
CA PHE A 71 -11.71 5.36 4.31
C PHE A 71 -11.02 6.19 5.41
N VAL A 72 -11.16 7.51 5.38
CA VAL A 72 -10.78 8.43 6.47
C VAL A 72 -12.02 9.08 7.08
N THR A 73 -11.86 9.70 8.25
CA THR A 73 -12.92 10.47 8.90
C THR A 73 -13.36 11.63 7.99
N ALA A 74 -14.63 12.03 8.03
CA ALA A 74 -15.10 13.17 7.25
C ALA A 74 -14.30 14.45 7.57
N GLY A 75 -13.76 15.10 6.54
CA GLY A 75 -12.92 16.29 6.67
C GLY A 75 -11.43 16.01 6.84
N ALA A 76 -11.01 14.74 6.91
CA ALA A 76 -9.62 14.30 6.90
C ALA A 76 -9.20 13.86 5.48
N GLU A 77 -7.89 13.70 5.28
CA GLU A 77 -7.31 13.18 4.05
C GLU A 77 -6.10 12.27 4.32
N LEU A 78 -5.70 11.52 3.30
CA LEU A 78 -4.48 10.74 3.29
C LEU A 78 -3.67 11.17 2.07
N SER A 79 -2.63 11.95 2.31
CA SER A 79 -1.69 12.41 1.29
C SER A 79 -0.42 11.56 1.30
N TYR A 80 0.40 11.68 0.26
CA TYR A 80 1.70 11.03 0.22
C TYR A 80 2.71 11.88 -0.53
N SER A 81 3.98 11.67 -0.21
CA SER A 81 5.11 12.23 -0.92
C SER A 81 6.28 11.27 -0.93
N GLY A 82 7.13 11.36 -1.94
CA GLY A 82 8.30 10.51 -2.07
C GLY A 82 9.25 10.99 -3.13
N SER A 83 10.28 10.19 -3.36
CA SER A 83 11.21 10.41 -4.44
C SER A 83 11.81 9.10 -4.95
N PHE A 84 12.33 9.13 -6.16
CA PHE A 84 13.15 8.08 -6.75
C PHE A 84 14.16 8.68 -7.73
N THR A 85 15.29 8.01 -7.94
CA THR A 85 16.40 8.53 -8.75
C THR A 85 16.55 7.73 -10.03
N LEU A 86 16.62 8.41 -11.17
CA LEU A 86 16.82 7.78 -12.47
C LEU A 86 18.21 7.12 -12.52
N SER A 87 18.25 5.80 -12.61
CA SER A 87 19.50 5.03 -12.56
C SER A 87 19.94 4.56 -13.94
N GLN A 88 18.99 4.19 -14.79
CA GLN A 88 19.23 3.78 -16.17
C GLN A 88 18.09 4.30 -17.05
N GLN A 89 18.41 4.57 -18.31
CA GLN A 89 17.42 4.83 -19.35
C GLN A 89 17.89 4.16 -20.64
N GLY A 90 16.97 3.66 -21.45
CA GLY A 90 17.33 2.97 -22.68
C GLY A 90 16.15 2.25 -23.30
N ASN A 91 16.47 1.24 -24.10
CA ASN A 91 15.52 0.27 -24.61
C ASN A 91 16.05 -1.11 -24.18
N PHE A 92 15.42 -1.67 -23.15
CA PHE A 92 15.84 -2.85 -22.42
C PHE A 92 15.12 -4.11 -22.88
N ASP A 93 13.93 -3.99 -23.49
CA ASP A 93 13.13 -5.12 -23.97
C ASP A 93 13.19 -5.32 -25.50
N GLY A 94 13.78 -4.37 -26.23
CA GLY A 94 14.00 -4.41 -27.66
C GLY A 94 12.85 -3.87 -28.51
N ASP A 95 11.85 -3.21 -27.91
CA ASP A 95 10.69 -2.70 -28.64
C ASP A 95 10.90 -1.30 -29.27
N ALA A 96 9.86 -0.53 -29.56
CA ALA A 96 9.98 0.81 -30.16
C ALA A 96 9.96 1.95 -29.13
N PHE A 97 9.67 1.61 -27.88
CA PHE A 97 9.53 2.49 -26.75
C PHE A 97 10.86 2.58 -25.99
N GLY A 98 10.91 3.55 -25.09
CA GLY A 98 12.02 3.70 -24.16
C GLY A 98 11.56 3.36 -22.76
N GLU A 99 12.48 2.89 -21.95
CA GLU A 99 12.24 2.57 -20.56
C GLU A 99 13.22 3.32 -19.66
N ALA A 100 12.78 3.53 -18.43
CA ALA A 100 13.58 4.10 -17.37
C ALA A 100 13.54 3.18 -16.15
N ILE A 101 14.69 3.06 -15.49
CA ILE A 101 14.85 2.32 -14.25
C ILE A 101 15.20 3.32 -13.16
N PHE A 102 14.47 3.27 -12.06
CA PHE A 102 14.67 4.14 -10.91
C PHE A 102 15.01 3.34 -9.66
N ASN A 103 15.90 3.89 -8.84
CA ASN A 103 16.31 3.33 -7.57
C ASN A 103 16.18 4.36 -6.44
N ALA A 104 16.66 3.99 -5.24
CA ALA A 104 16.60 4.84 -4.05
C ALA A 104 15.19 5.37 -3.76
N ALA A 105 14.16 4.56 -4.09
CA ALA A 105 12.79 4.98 -4.01
C ALA A 105 12.31 5.05 -2.56
N THR A 106 11.60 6.11 -2.21
CA THR A 106 10.95 6.30 -0.92
C THR A 106 9.54 6.83 -1.14
N MET A 107 8.60 6.43 -0.29
CA MET A 107 7.23 6.96 -0.28
C MET A 107 6.73 7.01 1.16
N THR A 108 6.18 8.13 1.58
CA THR A 108 5.57 8.28 2.90
C THR A 108 4.14 8.79 2.75
N PHE A 109 3.22 8.14 3.45
CA PHE A 109 1.82 8.52 3.57
C PHE A 109 1.60 9.29 4.87
N TYR A 110 0.78 10.32 4.79
CA TYR A 110 0.47 11.24 5.87
C TYR A 110 -1.04 11.32 6.06
N TYR A 111 -1.50 10.98 7.26
CA TYR A 111 -2.89 11.22 7.64
C TYR A 111 -3.03 12.65 8.18
N ASP A 112 -3.83 13.47 7.52
CA ASP A 112 -4.21 14.79 8.00
C ASP A 112 -5.69 14.79 8.42
N ALA A 113 -5.99 15.39 9.57
CA ALA A 113 -7.35 15.57 10.05
C ALA A 113 -8.09 16.73 9.36
N SER A 114 -7.40 17.50 8.52
CA SER A 114 -7.92 18.59 7.69
C SER A 114 -7.69 18.25 6.22
N ALA A 115 -8.72 18.33 5.40
CA ALA A 115 -8.63 18.11 3.96
C ALA A 115 -8.30 19.42 3.24
N ASP A 116 -7.01 19.71 3.08
CA ASP A 116 -6.48 20.93 2.46
C ASP A 116 -5.32 20.68 1.47
N PHE A 117 -5.17 19.45 0.98
CA PHE A 117 -4.22 19.16 -0.10
C PHE A 117 -4.36 20.13 -1.29
N ASP A 118 -3.21 20.68 -1.68
CA ASP A 118 -3.06 21.52 -2.85
C ASP A 118 -1.94 21.00 -3.73
N ALA A 119 -2.31 20.56 -4.94
CA ALA A 119 -1.38 20.07 -5.95
C ALA A 119 -0.32 21.10 -6.37
N SER A 120 -0.50 22.38 -6.06
CA SER A 120 0.51 23.42 -6.31
C SER A 120 1.45 23.67 -5.12
N ASN A 121 1.22 23.01 -3.98
CA ASN A 121 1.96 23.20 -2.75
C ASN A 121 2.29 21.86 -2.07
N LEU A 122 3.48 21.32 -2.35
CA LEU A 122 4.01 20.09 -1.76
C LEU A 122 3.92 20.04 -0.22
N ALA A 123 3.98 21.19 0.47
CA ALA A 123 3.91 21.21 1.94
C ALA A 123 2.61 20.59 2.47
N THR A 124 1.50 20.78 1.74
CA THR A 124 0.17 20.22 2.06
C THR A 124 0.07 18.71 1.85
N ALA A 125 1.09 18.08 1.27
CA ALA A 125 1.14 16.62 1.13
C ALA A 125 1.87 15.95 2.32
N THR A 126 2.41 16.75 3.26
CA THR A 126 3.38 16.30 4.27
C THR A 126 3.15 16.86 5.68
N ASP A 127 2.09 17.64 5.87
CA ASP A 127 1.68 18.30 7.11
C ASP A 127 0.87 17.41 8.07
N GLY A 128 0.48 16.22 7.61
CA GLY A 128 -0.15 15.19 8.43
C GLY A 128 0.81 14.36 9.30
N ASN A 129 0.24 13.41 10.03
CA ASN A 129 1.00 12.42 10.80
C ASN A 129 1.45 11.27 9.89
N ILE A 130 2.69 10.82 10.03
CA ILE A 130 3.22 9.66 9.27
C ILE A 130 2.37 8.42 9.57
N TRP A 131 1.69 7.92 8.55
CA TRP A 131 0.84 6.75 8.61
C TRP A 131 1.58 5.49 8.16
N LEU A 132 2.26 5.56 7.01
CA LEU A 132 3.03 4.45 6.44
C LEU A 132 4.23 5.00 5.67
N THR A 133 5.40 4.41 5.85
CA THR A 133 6.61 4.72 5.09
C THR A 133 7.07 3.46 4.37
N LEU A 134 7.32 3.58 3.08
CA LEU A 134 7.80 2.53 2.20
C LEU A 134 9.17 2.90 1.63
N THR A 135 9.94 1.87 1.30
CA THR A 135 11.18 1.96 0.55
C THR A 135 11.13 1.05 -0.67
N GLY A 136 11.82 1.43 -1.74
CA GLY A 136 11.84 0.67 -2.98
C GLY A 136 12.49 -0.70 -2.82
N HIS A 137 11.80 -1.73 -3.27
CA HIS A 137 12.33 -3.09 -3.33
C HIS A 137 13.03 -3.29 -4.68
N ASN A 138 14.35 -3.30 -4.69
CA ASN A 138 15.11 -3.43 -5.93
C ASN A 138 15.08 -4.86 -6.49
N TYR A 139 14.65 -5.03 -7.74
CA TYR A 139 14.67 -6.31 -8.46
C TYR A 139 15.18 -6.11 -9.90
N ASP A 140 15.22 -7.16 -10.71
CA ASP A 140 15.68 -7.11 -12.11
C ASP A 140 14.50 -7.40 -13.06
N ALA A 141 13.73 -6.36 -13.41
CA ALA A 141 12.55 -6.51 -14.27
C ALA A 141 12.88 -7.01 -15.69
N TYR A 142 14.08 -6.70 -16.21
CA TYR A 142 14.48 -6.99 -17.58
C TYR A 142 15.42 -8.19 -17.74
N GLY A 143 15.87 -8.80 -16.63
CA GLY A 143 16.82 -9.92 -16.67
C GLY A 143 18.22 -9.54 -17.15
N LEU A 144 18.61 -8.27 -16.97
CA LEU A 144 19.87 -7.70 -17.47
C LEU A 144 21.00 -7.76 -16.42
N GLY A 145 20.70 -8.24 -15.22
CA GLY A 145 21.63 -8.45 -14.12
C GLY A 145 21.75 -7.29 -13.15
N ALA A 146 22.66 -7.43 -12.18
CA ALA A 146 22.74 -6.57 -10.99
C ALA A 146 22.95 -5.06 -11.26
N ALA A 147 23.41 -4.68 -12.47
CA ALA A 147 23.59 -3.29 -12.86
C ALA A 147 22.29 -2.57 -13.25
N PHE A 148 21.20 -3.32 -13.47
CA PHE A 148 19.89 -2.84 -13.92
C PHE A 148 18.81 -3.06 -12.85
N LEU A 149 19.23 -3.18 -11.58
CA LEU A 149 18.31 -3.28 -10.48
C LEU A 149 17.58 -1.94 -10.27
N GLY A 150 16.26 -2.03 -10.12
CA GLY A 150 15.40 -0.89 -9.85
C GLY A 150 14.24 -1.26 -8.93
N ALA A 151 13.71 -0.26 -8.25
CA ALA A 151 12.50 -0.38 -7.45
C ALA A 151 11.27 0.03 -8.25
N ILE A 152 11.44 1.03 -9.12
CA ILE A 152 10.42 1.57 -10.01
C ILE A 152 10.95 1.52 -11.44
N TYR A 153 10.05 1.17 -12.35
CA TYR A 153 10.28 1.06 -13.79
C TYR A 153 9.24 1.90 -14.49
N ALA A 154 9.62 2.57 -15.57
CA ALA A 154 8.70 3.29 -16.42
C ALA A 154 8.83 2.81 -17.86
N ASP A 155 7.68 2.61 -18.49
CA ASP A 155 7.52 2.36 -19.91
C ASP A 155 6.99 3.65 -20.55
N LEU A 156 7.76 4.21 -21.48
CA LEU A 156 7.43 5.47 -22.16
C LEU A 156 6.64 5.17 -23.43
N ASN A 157 5.69 6.02 -23.81
CA ASN A 157 5.08 5.97 -25.15
C ASN A 157 5.99 6.56 -26.24
N GLY A 158 7.07 7.24 -25.83
CA GLY A 158 8.11 7.79 -26.67
C GLY A 158 9.41 6.97 -26.60
N ALA A 159 10.39 7.33 -27.42
CA ALA A 159 11.67 6.60 -27.50
C ALA A 159 12.72 7.04 -26.46
N SER A 160 12.48 8.10 -25.69
CA SER A 160 13.46 8.62 -24.72
C SER A 160 12.83 9.61 -23.75
N ILE A 161 13.12 9.46 -22.45
CA ILE A 161 12.61 10.30 -21.35
C ILE A 161 12.94 11.81 -21.50
N THR A 162 13.89 12.14 -22.38
CA THR A 162 14.25 13.52 -22.73
C THR A 162 13.27 14.20 -23.67
N ALA A 163 12.28 13.47 -24.21
CA ALA A 163 11.32 14.02 -25.15
C ALA A 163 10.26 14.82 -24.38
N ILE A 164 10.10 16.09 -24.75
CA ILE A 164 9.08 16.95 -24.15
C ILE A 164 7.70 16.35 -24.44
N GLY A 165 6.92 16.14 -23.40
CA GLY A 165 5.53 15.69 -23.53
C GLY A 165 5.35 14.17 -23.43
N ASP A 166 6.34 13.44 -22.92
CA ASP A 166 6.23 12.00 -22.75
C ASP A 166 5.07 11.61 -21.84
N THR A 167 4.42 10.52 -22.25
CA THR A 167 3.32 9.87 -21.54
C THR A 167 3.71 8.42 -21.36
N GLY A 168 3.17 7.74 -20.37
CA GLY A 168 3.51 6.36 -20.14
C GLY A 168 2.93 5.81 -18.86
N SER A 169 3.51 4.71 -18.42
CA SER A 169 3.13 4.01 -17.21
C SER A 169 4.36 3.57 -16.44
N GLY A 170 4.25 3.61 -15.12
CA GLY A 170 5.24 3.08 -14.20
C GLY A 170 4.71 1.88 -13.43
N TYR A 171 5.63 1.05 -12.97
CA TYR A 171 5.34 -0.05 -12.06
C TYR A 171 6.54 -0.34 -11.15
N GLY A 172 6.29 -0.96 -10.01
CA GLY A 172 7.36 -1.25 -9.08
C GLY A 172 6.97 -2.04 -7.85
N ALA A 173 7.97 -2.28 -7.02
CA ALA A 173 7.88 -3.05 -5.80
C ALA A 173 8.30 -2.19 -4.60
N TRP A 174 7.63 -2.37 -3.47
CA TRP A 174 7.92 -1.63 -2.25
C TRP A 174 7.94 -2.53 -1.03
N ASP A 175 8.82 -2.20 -0.10
CA ASP A 175 8.91 -2.78 1.24
C ASP A 175 8.45 -1.76 2.29
N VAL A 176 7.82 -2.27 3.34
CA VAL A 176 7.44 -1.48 4.51
C VAL A 176 8.68 -1.12 5.31
N LEU A 177 8.87 0.17 5.55
CA LEU A 177 9.97 0.70 6.36
C LEU A 177 9.50 1.12 7.76
N GLY A 178 8.30 1.69 7.88
CA GLY A 178 7.82 2.25 9.15
C GLY A 178 6.48 2.96 9.07
N GLY A 179 6.16 3.71 10.11
CA GLY A 179 4.85 4.37 10.28
C GLY A 179 3.89 3.60 11.19
N GLN A 180 2.78 4.24 11.55
CA GLN A 180 1.77 3.68 12.45
C GLN A 180 1.13 2.39 11.91
N ALA A 181 0.98 2.29 10.58
CA ALA A 181 0.36 1.16 9.92
C ALA A 181 1.36 0.05 9.51
N ALA A 182 2.66 0.26 9.67
CA ALA A 182 3.70 -0.68 9.24
C ALA A 182 3.49 -2.13 9.71
N PRO A 183 3.16 -2.40 11.00
CA PRO A 183 3.00 -3.77 11.49
C PRO A 183 1.87 -4.55 10.82
N PHE A 184 1.00 -3.87 10.09
CA PHE A 184 -0.14 -4.48 9.40
C PHE A 184 0.13 -4.76 7.92
N PHE A 185 1.29 -4.37 7.39
CA PHE A 185 1.60 -4.44 5.96
C PHE A 185 2.95 -5.09 5.62
N ASP A 186 3.87 -5.23 6.57
CA ASP A 186 5.10 -6.02 6.40
C ASP A 186 4.74 -7.52 6.34
N THR A 187 4.49 -8.01 5.13
CA THR A 187 3.98 -9.35 4.86
C THR A 187 4.93 -10.19 4.01
N ASN A 188 5.78 -9.56 3.19
CA ASN A 188 6.70 -10.20 2.25
C ASN A 188 5.96 -11.24 1.37
N THR A 189 4.84 -10.82 0.75
CA THR A 189 3.95 -11.73 0.02
C THR A 189 3.97 -11.60 -1.50
N ILE A 190 4.56 -10.53 -2.03
CA ILE A 190 4.67 -10.28 -3.46
C ILE A 190 5.98 -10.91 -3.95
N ALA A 191 5.88 -12.10 -4.57
CA ALA A 191 7.04 -12.80 -5.11
C ALA A 191 7.34 -12.45 -6.58
N THR A 192 6.35 -11.91 -7.29
CA THR A 192 6.44 -11.62 -8.72
C THR A 192 5.66 -10.37 -9.11
N ILE A 193 6.19 -9.60 -10.06
CA ILE A 193 5.52 -8.48 -10.73
C ILE A 193 5.65 -8.70 -12.24
N ASN A 194 4.55 -8.58 -12.97
CA ASN A 194 4.49 -8.84 -14.42
C ASN A 194 5.12 -10.18 -14.84
N GLY A 195 5.02 -11.21 -13.99
CA GLY A 195 5.60 -12.53 -14.22
C GLY A 195 7.11 -12.64 -13.93
N VAL A 196 7.77 -11.55 -13.55
CA VAL A 196 9.19 -11.50 -13.17
C VAL A 196 9.33 -11.62 -11.66
N SER A 197 10.31 -12.39 -11.19
CA SER A 197 10.57 -12.53 -9.75
C SER A 197 11.16 -11.24 -9.19
N VAL A 198 10.68 -10.81 -8.00
CA VAL A 198 11.25 -9.64 -7.31
C VAL A 198 12.54 -9.96 -6.54
N GLY A 199 13.05 -11.20 -6.64
CA GLY A 199 14.33 -11.59 -6.05
C GLY A 199 14.21 -12.63 -4.94
N ALA A 200 15.20 -12.65 -4.05
CA ALA A 200 15.32 -13.65 -2.98
C ALA A 200 14.40 -13.36 -1.79
N SER A 201 14.11 -12.08 -1.54
CA SER A 201 13.06 -11.62 -0.64
C SER A 201 11.85 -11.23 -1.47
N ASN A 202 10.66 -11.45 -0.93
CA ASN A 202 9.42 -10.96 -1.52
C ASN A 202 9.20 -9.51 -1.08
N ALA A 203 8.50 -8.72 -1.90
CA ALA A 203 8.07 -7.37 -1.54
C ALA A 203 6.75 -7.38 -0.75
N ASP A 204 6.41 -6.25 -0.15
CA ASP A 204 5.15 -6.03 0.56
C ASP A 204 4.04 -5.51 -0.35
N PHE A 205 4.39 -4.60 -1.25
CA PHE A 205 3.45 -3.96 -2.17
C PHE A 205 3.93 -3.99 -3.62
N THR A 206 2.96 -4.02 -4.52
CA THR A 206 3.12 -3.63 -5.92
C THR A 206 2.56 -2.23 -6.12
N PHE A 207 3.22 -1.45 -6.96
CA PHE A 207 2.75 -0.13 -7.38
C PHE A 207 2.63 -0.09 -8.90
N SER A 208 1.66 0.68 -9.39
CA SER A 208 1.55 1.08 -10.78
C SER A 208 1.05 2.50 -10.88
N ASP A 209 1.52 3.23 -11.87
CA ASP A 209 0.99 4.55 -12.19
C ASP A 209 0.82 4.77 -13.69
N SER A 210 0.17 5.89 -13.99
CA SER A 210 0.18 6.51 -15.30
C SER A 210 0.79 7.90 -15.15
N PHE A 211 1.51 8.37 -16.15
CA PHE A 211 1.98 9.74 -16.19
C PHE A 211 1.73 10.38 -17.56
N GLN A 212 1.40 11.66 -17.52
CA GLN A 212 1.22 12.51 -18.69
C GLN A 212 1.56 13.97 -18.34
N PRO A 213 1.89 14.81 -19.32
CA PRO A 213 2.18 16.22 -19.07
C PRO A 213 1.01 16.92 -18.38
N SER A 214 1.28 17.62 -17.28
CA SER A 214 0.24 18.36 -16.54
C SER A 214 -0.22 19.65 -17.22
N GLY A 215 0.52 20.10 -18.25
CA GLY A 215 0.40 21.44 -18.82
C GLY A 215 1.30 22.48 -18.15
N VAL A 216 1.96 22.13 -17.04
CA VAL A 216 3.06 22.87 -16.42
C VAL A 216 4.38 22.22 -16.84
N ALA A 217 5.32 23.02 -17.33
CA ALA A 217 6.62 22.52 -17.78
C ALA A 217 7.39 21.85 -16.63
N GLY A 218 7.93 20.64 -16.86
CA GLY A 218 8.69 19.89 -15.86
C GLY A 218 7.84 19.13 -14.86
N LEU A 219 6.51 19.08 -15.05
CA LEU A 219 5.56 18.46 -14.13
C LEU A 219 4.63 17.51 -14.88
N LEU A 220 4.62 16.26 -14.43
CA LEU A 220 3.72 15.22 -14.89
C LEU A 220 2.60 15.01 -13.86
N THR A 221 1.50 14.42 -14.32
CA THR A 221 0.37 14.04 -13.48
C THR A 221 -0.24 12.72 -13.95
N GLY A 222 -0.94 12.04 -13.06
CA GLY A 222 -1.79 10.91 -13.44
C GLY A 222 -2.39 10.23 -12.22
N THR A 223 -2.56 8.92 -12.32
CA THR A 223 -3.12 8.09 -11.25
C THR A 223 -2.10 7.10 -10.74
N GLY A 224 -2.03 6.90 -9.43
CA GLY A 224 -1.25 5.85 -8.80
C GLY A 224 -2.16 4.79 -8.16
N GLU A 225 -1.71 3.54 -8.19
CA GLU A 225 -2.32 2.41 -7.51
C GLU A 225 -1.27 1.65 -6.69
N LEU A 226 -1.55 1.43 -5.42
CA LEU A 226 -0.73 0.63 -4.52
C LEU A 226 -1.54 -0.58 -4.05
N ARG A 227 -0.98 -1.78 -4.18
CA ARG A 227 -1.66 -3.04 -3.81
C ARG A 227 -0.75 -3.88 -2.95
N GLY A 228 -1.31 -4.51 -1.93
CA GLY A 228 -0.55 -5.35 -1.01
C GLY A 228 -1.47 -6.25 -0.20
N LYS A 229 -0.88 -6.94 0.77
CA LYS A 229 -1.62 -7.77 1.71
C LYS A 229 -1.51 -7.23 3.12
N THR A 230 -2.54 -7.49 3.91
CA THR A 230 -2.55 -7.13 5.32
C THR A 230 -2.12 -8.33 6.15
N ALA A 231 -1.29 -8.08 7.15
CA ALA A 231 -1.06 -9.06 8.19
C ALA A 231 -2.38 -9.29 8.94
N SER A 232 -2.76 -10.55 9.13
CA SER A 232 -3.99 -10.91 9.82
C SER A 232 -4.01 -10.29 11.22
N ILE A 233 -4.95 -9.37 11.48
CA ILE A 233 -5.17 -8.85 12.83
C ILE A 233 -5.92 -9.92 13.62
N PRO A 234 -5.43 -10.37 14.79
CA PRO A 234 -6.20 -11.25 15.65
C PRO A 234 -7.56 -10.59 15.95
N GLU A 235 -8.64 -11.19 15.45
CA GLU A 235 -9.96 -10.60 15.59
C GLU A 235 -10.24 -10.38 17.09
N PRO A 236 -10.70 -9.20 17.52
CA PRO A 236 -11.06 -8.95 18.92
C PRO A 236 -12.04 -10.01 19.47
N GLY A 237 -12.88 -10.59 18.60
CA GLY A 237 -13.78 -11.69 18.93
C GLY A 237 -13.08 -12.99 19.31
N SER A 238 -11.93 -13.31 18.71
CA SER A 238 -11.14 -14.51 19.06
C SER A 238 -10.49 -14.39 20.44
N LEU A 239 -10.01 -13.19 20.79
CA LEU A 239 -9.53 -12.86 22.14
C LEU A 239 -10.66 -12.84 23.16
N LEU A 240 -11.83 -12.31 22.80
CA LEU A 240 -13.02 -12.34 23.65
C LEU A 240 -13.51 -13.78 23.88
N LEU A 241 -13.56 -14.61 22.84
CA LEU A 241 -13.99 -16.01 22.96
C LEU A 241 -12.98 -16.85 23.75
N LEU A 242 -11.69 -16.63 23.58
CA LEU A 242 -10.64 -17.21 24.42
C LEU A 242 -10.81 -16.77 25.88
N SER A 243 -11.07 -15.48 26.12
CA SER A 243 -11.29 -14.91 27.46
C SER A 243 -12.54 -15.49 28.12
N VAL A 244 -13.64 -15.62 27.37
CA VAL A 244 -14.88 -16.26 27.84
C VAL A 244 -14.68 -17.76 28.07
N GLY A 245 -13.91 -18.44 27.20
CA GLY A 245 -13.53 -19.84 27.37
C GLY A 245 -12.70 -20.08 28.63
N LEU A 246 -11.75 -19.19 28.94
CA LEU A 246 -10.95 -19.22 30.17
C LEU A 246 -11.79 -18.90 31.41
N LEU A 247 -12.70 -17.94 31.35
CA LEU A 247 -13.65 -17.65 32.43
C LEU A 247 -14.58 -18.84 32.70
N GLY A 248 -15.09 -19.49 31.65
CA GLY A 248 -15.90 -20.71 31.75
C GLY A 248 -15.13 -21.89 32.35
N MET A 249 -13.83 -22.03 32.05
CA MET A 249 -12.97 -23.04 32.67
C MET A 249 -12.61 -22.72 34.13
N GLY A 250 -12.42 -21.45 34.48
CA GLY A 250 -12.17 -21.00 35.85
C GLY A 250 -13.36 -21.25 36.78
N LEU A 251 -14.58 -21.06 36.30
CA LEU A 251 -15.82 -21.34 37.03
C LEU A 251 -16.07 -22.86 37.23
N ARG A 252 -15.34 -23.73 36.53
CA ARG A 252 -15.45 -25.20 36.66
C ARG A 252 -14.63 -25.77 37.82
N LYS A 253 -13.76 -24.98 38.46
CA LYS A 253 -12.84 -25.46 39.52
C LYS A 253 -13.34 -25.24 40.96
N SER A 254 -14.54 -24.67 41.18
CA SER A 254 -15.06 -24.33 42.52
C SER A 254 -16.10 -25.28 43.10
N TYR A 255 -16.31 -26.48 42.51
CA TYR A 255 -17.08 -27.55 43.15
C TYR A 255 -16.15 -28.63 43.69
N ARG A 256 -15.70 -28.46 44.94
CA ARG A 256 -15.28 -29.53 45.85
C ARG A 256 -15.80 -29.23 47.24
#